data_AF-A0A6P4I3F5-F1
#
_entry.id   AF-A0A6P4I3F5-F1
#
_cell.length_a   1.000
_cell.length_b   1.000
_cell.length_c   1.000
_cell.angle_alpha   90.00
_cell.angle_beta   90.00
_cell.angle_gamma   90.00
#
_symmetry.space_group_name_H-M   'P 1'
#
loop_
_entity.id
_entity.type
_entity.pdbx_description
1 polymer ?
#
loop_
_entity_poly.entity_id
_entity_poly.type
_entity_poly.pdbx_seq_one_letter_code
_entity_poly.pdbx_strand_id
1 'polypeptide(L)'
;MLDAELNDLPDIKAPELTFEHLVKVLSSLRPLQRYSFCVEAQNEGDVDKLYKGFLKLLKGNLSLEEVVALYSASVVLFLLADDDRERSCNQRLELLNKTFNYSDTLKPTMIHFATVEMMNSLRLANTNEEYFFIYLLDAIPHVLVASDTGKMISLGLLRALIAVLSGSRIILYIYRSLWEAWEMVPQISQNMILLEWSLRRTYALLKAFSLLMAAVAFNSGNRELKQAGYRGFELPNCTTEISDWFRTLRDRLEEKHTELKCKVGLQLVRFVDHNILASLTETGNESTSEAGNEATSEAGNDTAG
;
A
#
# COMPACT_ATOMS: atom_id res chain seq x y z
N MET A 1 -12.21 -26.91 19.04
CA MET A 1 -11.30 -27.68 18.17
C MET A 1 -11.54 -27.19 16.75
N LEU A 2 -10.58 -26.46 16.20
CA LEU A 2 -10.56 -26.13 14.78
C LEU A 2 -9.96 -27.35 14.09
N ASP A 3 -10.72 -28.03 13.22
CA ASP A 3 -10.19 -29.11 12.38
C ASP A 3 -9.26 -28.49 11.33
N ALA A 4 -8.01 -28.25 11.74
CA ALA A 4 -7.02 -27.56 10.93
C ALA A 4 -6.30 -28.56 10.01
N GLU A 5 -6.71 -28.65 8.75
CA GLU A 5 -6.03 -29.49 7.77
C GLU A 5 -4.68 -28.91 7.33
N LEU A 6 -3.72 -29.81 7.08
CA LEU A 6 -2.32 -29.53 6.74
C LEU A 6 -2.10 -28.98 5.32
N ASN A 7 -3.15 -28.93 4.49
CA ASN A 7 -3.08 -28.52 3.08
C ASN A 7 -2.83 -27.00 2.92
N ASP A 8 -2.86 -26.24 4.02
CA ASP A 8 -2.81 -24.77 4.10
C ASP A 8 -1.44 -24.20 4.54
N LEU A 9 -0.32 -24.75 4.08
CA LEU A 9 0.99 -24.09 4.29
C LEU A 9 1.52 -23.40 3.02
N PRO A 10 0.78 -22.45 2.40
CA PRO A 10 1.37 -21.61 1.38
C PRO A 10 2.39 -20.67 2.04
N ASP A 11 3.53 -20.50 1.37
CA ASP A 11 4.45 -19.41 1.66
C ASP A 11 3.69 -18.07 1.62
N ILE A 12 4.06 -17.12 2.47
CA ILE A 12 3.56 -15.75 2.39
C ILE A 12 3.99 -15.11 1.07
N LYS A 13 5.15 -15.52 0.54
CA LYS A 13 5.68 -14.96 -0.70
C LYS A 13 4.79 -15.28 -1.90
N ALA A 14 4.73 -14.34 -2.82
CA ALA A 14 4.28 -14.58 -4.18
C ALA A 14 5.44 -15.15 -5.02
N PRO A 15 5.15 -15.87 -6.11
CA PRO A 15 6.17 -16.26 -7.07
C PRO A 15 6.84 -15.03 -7.69
N GLU A 16 7.96 -15.22 -8.39
CA GLU A 16 8.64 -14.09 -9.04
C GLU A 16 7.89 -13.62 -10.30
N LEU A 17 7.90 -12.30 -10.54
CA LEU A 17 7.34 -11.73 -11.77
C LEU A 17 8.35 -11.86 -12.92
N THR A 18 7.96 -12.65 -13.91
CA THR A 18 8.70 -12.79 -15.17
C THR A 18 8.37 -11.67 -16.17
N PHE A 19 9.21 -11.54 -17.20
CA PHE A 19 8.98 -10.61 -18.30
C PHE A 19 7.63 -10.83 -19.02
N GLU A 20 7.15 -12.07 -19.11
CA GLU A 20 5.84 -12.36 -19.70
C GLU A 20 4.69 -11.71 -18.93
N HIS A 21 4.77 -11.63 -17.60
CA HIS A 21 3.78 -10.94 -16.79
C HIS A 21 3.83 -9.42 -17.05
N LEU A 22 5.02 -8.86 -17.22
CA LEU A 22 5.17 -7.47 -17.63
C LEU A 22 4.54 -7.21 -19.00
N VAL A 23 4.78 -8.08 -19.99
CA VAL A 23 4.18 -7.95 -21.33
C VAL A 23 2.66 -7.97 -21.26
N LYS A 24 2.06 -8.87 -20.46
CA LYS A 24 0.60 -8.94 -20.26
C LYS A 24 0.04 -7.62 -19.75
N VAL A 25 0.70 -7.01 -18.77
CA VAL A 25 0.29 -5.71 -18.24
C VAL A 25 0.48 -4.62 -19.30
N LEU A 26 1.68 -4.50 -19.89
CA LEU A 26 1.98 -3.48 -20.90
C LEU A 26 0.99 -3.53 -22.07
N SER A 27 0.67 -4.70 -22.58
CA SER A 27 -0.28 -4.89 -23.69
C SER A 27 -1.68 -4.35 -23.39
N SER A 28 -2.08 -4.30 -22.11
CA SER A 28 -3.35 -3.70 -21.69
C SER A 28 -3.30 -2.17 -21.60
N LEU A 29 -2.11 -1.60 -21.42
CA LEU A 29 -1.87 -0.17 -21.26
C LEU A 29 -1.86 0.54 -22.62
N ARG A 30 -3.06 0.69 -23.22
CA ARG A 30 -3.25 1.31 -24.55
C ARG A 30 -2.47 2.63 -24.75
N PRO A 31 -2.39 3.56 -23.78
CA PRO A 31 -1.64 4.80 -23.96
C PRO A 31 -0.15 4.57 -24.25
N LEU A 32 0.44 3.49 -23.74
CA LEU A 32 1.85 3.15 -23.98
C LEU A 32 2.07 2.38 -25.29
N GLN A 33 1.05 1.68 -25.79
CA GLN A 33 1.15 0.89 -27.03
C GLN A 33 1.29 1.74 -28.29
N ARG A 34 1.04 3.05 -28.22
CA ARG A 34 1.28 3.98 -29.33
C ARG A 34 2.77 4.26 -29.58
N TYR A 35 3.63 3.90 -28.65
CA TYR A 35 5.06 4.13 -28.75
C TYR A 35 5.77 2.90 -29.30
N SER A 36 6.46 3.05 -30.44
CA SER A 36 7.10 1.91 -31.13
C SER A 36 8.09 1.18 -30.23
N PHE A 37 8.88 1.91 -29.43
CA PHE A 37 9.84 1.30 -28.49
C PHE A 37 9.16 0.33 -27.51
N CYS A 38 7.91 0.61 -27.11
CA CYS A 38 7.18 -0.20 -26.15
C CYS A 38 6.78 -1.54 -26.78
N VAL A 39 6.28 -1.51 -28.01
CA VAL A 39 5.89 -2.72 -28.77
C VAL A 39 7.12 -3.54 -29.15
N GLU A 40 8.16 -2.88 -29.66
CA GLU A 40 9.42 -3.52 -30.02
C GLU A 40 10.07 -4.21 -28.82
N ALA A 41 10.18 -3.51 -27.68
CA ALA A 41 10.80 -4.08 -26.48
C ALA A 41 10.01 -5.27 -25.90
N GLN A 42 8.68 -5.25 -25.98
CA GLN A 42 7.83 -6.40 -25.60
C GLN A 42 8.13 -7.63 -26.48
N ASN A 43 8.31 -7.43 -27.80
CA ASN A 43 8.62 -8.51 -28.74
C ASN A 43 10.06 -9.02 -28.59
N GLU A 44 11.00 -8.13 -28.25
CA GLU A 44 12.43 -8.42 -28.14
C GLU A 44 12.84 -8.98 -26.77
N GLY A 45 12.00 -8.84 -25.74
CA GLY A 45 12.39 -9.18 -24.37
C GLY A 45 13.29 -8.15 -23.70
N ASP A 46 13.29 -6.89 -24.17
CA ASP A 46 14.30 -5.89 -23.82
C ASP A 46 13.83 -4.92 -22.71
N VAL A 47 14.15 -5.27 -21.47
CA VAL A 47 13.88 -4.43 -20.27
C VAL A 47 14.62 -3.08 -20.31
N ASP A 48 15.84 -3.05 -20.85
CA ASP A 48 16.66 -1.83 -20.91
C ASP A 48 16.07 -0.82 -21.90
N LYS A 49 15.50 -1.31 -23.01
CA LYS A 49 14.79 -0.50 -24.01
C LYS A 49 13.50 0.08 -23.42
N LEU A 50 12.76 -0.68 -22.63
CA LEU A 50 11.62 -0.15 -21.86
C LEU A 50 12.05 0.95 -20.90
N TYR A 51 13.09 0.71 -20.08
CA TYR A 51 13.61 1.68 -19.13
C TYR A 51 14.03 3.00 -19.81
N LYS A 52 14.88 2.92 -20.85
CA LYS A 52 15.34 4.10 -21.60
C LYS A 52 14.20 4.83 -22.30
N GLY A 53 13.25 4.07 -22.87
CA GLY A 53 12.08 4.60 -23.54
C GLY A 53 11.17 5.38 -22.60
N PHE A 54 10.84 4.80 -21.43
CA PHE A 54 10.04 5.48 -20.41
C PHE A 54 10.74 6.73 -19.86
N LEU A 55 12.05 6.68 -19.58
CA LEU A 55 12.80 7.87 -19.18
C LEU A 55 12.77 8.98 -20.24
N LYS A 56 12.73 8.63 -21.53
CA LYS A 56 12.58 9.59 -22.61
C LYS A 56 11.17 10.18 -22.64
N LEU A 57 10.13 9.39 -22.38
CA LEU A 57 8.75 9.87 -22.31
C LEU A 57 8.55 10.90 -21.20
N LEU A 58 9.16 10.68 -20.03
CA LEU A 58 9.09 11.60 -18.88
C LEU A 58 9.73 12.98 -19.15
N LYS A 59 10.44 13.16 -20.26
CA LYS A 59 10.96 14.48 -20.70
C LYS A 59 9.95 15.26 -21.56
N GLY A 60 8.87 14.62 -21.99
CA GLY A 60 7.83 15.23 -22.81
C GLY A 60 6.62 15.69 -22.01
N ASN A 61 5.61 16.20 -22.72
CA ASN A 61 4.29 16.50 -22.17
C ASN A 61 3.39 15.27 -22.34
N LEU A 62 3.00 14.66 -21.25
CA LEU A 62 2.19 13.44 -21.23
C LEU A 62 0.74 13.76 -20.85
N SER A 63 -0.21 13.05 -21.46
CA SER A 63 -1.61 13.09 -21.01
C SER A 63 -1.77 12.35 -19.67
N LEU A 64 -2.90 12.58 -19.00
CA LEU A 64 -3.19 11.89 -17.73
C LEU A 64 -3.17 10.37 -17.89
N GLU A 65 -3.76 9.85 -18.97
CA GLU A 65 -3.82 8.42 -19.26
C GLU A 65 -2.43 7.82 -19.44
N GLU A 66 -1.49 8.58 -20.00
CA GLU A 66 -0.11 8.15 -20.18
C GLU A 66 0.66 8.13 -18.86
N VAL A 67 0.51 9.18 -18.06
CA VAL A 67 1.11 9.27 -16.72
C VAL A 67 0.62 8.09 -15.86
N VAL A 68 -0.69 7.84 -15.87
CA VAL A 68 -1.30 6.73 -15.13
C VAL A 68 -0.81 5.38 -15.65
N ALA A 69 -0.72 5.20 -16.97
CA ALA A 69 -0.18 3.97 -17.54
C ALA A 69 1.30 3.77 -17.16
N LEU A 70 2.10 4.84 -17.10
CA LEU A 70 3.49 4.77 -16.63
C LEU A 70 3.59 4.39 -15.15
N TYR A 71 2.65 4.80 -14.28
CA TYR A 71 2.63 4.31 -12.90
C TYR A 71 2.54 2.79 -12.85
N SER A 72 1.56 2.21 -13.53
CA SER A 72 1.40 0.74 -13.60
C SER A 72 2.63 0.06 -14.19
N ALA A 73 3.14 0.56 -15.33
CA ALA A 73 4.29 -0.02 -16.01
C ALA A 73 5.56 0.02 -15.15
N SER A 74 5.84 1.16 -14.49
CA SER A 74 7.01 1.31 -13.63
C SER A 74 6.96 0.44 -12.38
N VAL A 75 5.77 0.25 -11.79
CA VAL A 75 5.58 -0.70 -10.67
C VAL A 75 5.88 -2.13 -11.09
N VAL A 76 5.33 -2.61 -12.21
CA VAL A 76 5.59 -3.99 -12.67
C VAL A 76 7.04 -4.18 -13.07
N LEU A 77 7.65 -3.18 -13.72
CA LEU A 77 9.07 -3.20 -14.08
C LEU A 77 9.96 -3.25 -12.83
N PHE A 78 9.59 -2.52 -11.78
CA PHE A 78 10.28 -2.56 -10.48
C PHE A 78 10.20 -3.93 -9.81
N LEU A 79 9.06 -4.58 -9.89
CA LEU A 79 8.81 -5.88 -9.25
C LEU A 79 9.30 -7.08 -10.08
N LEU A 80 9.81 -6.88 -11.29
CA LEU A 80 10.41 -7.96 -12.08
C LEU A 80 11.50 -8.66 -11.27
N ALA A 81 11.60 -9.98 -11.43
CA ALA A 81 12.73 -10.75 -10.92
C ALA A 81 14.05 -10.07 -11.30
N ASP A 82 14.99 -10.01 -10.36
CA ASP A 82 16.32 -9.48 -10.62
C ASP A 82 17.15 -10.58 -11.28
N ASP A 83 17.76 -10.27 -12.43
CA ASP A 83 18.80 -11.11 -13.02
C ASP A 83 20.11 -10.87 -12.27
N ASP A 84 20.21 -11.19 -10.97
CA ASP A 84 21.41 -11.14 -10.10
C ASP A 84 22.32 -9.88 -10.18
N ARG A 85 21.87 -8.79 -10.82
CA ARG A 85 22.66 -7.59 -11.11
C ARG A 85 22.09 -6.41 -10.36
N GLU A 86 22.69 -6.03 -9.23
CA GLU A 86 22.27 -4.87 -8.41
C GLU A 86 22.00 -3.57 -9.19
N ARG A 87 22.71 -3.38 -10.32
CA ARG A 87 22.53 -2.23 -11.21
C ARG A 87 21.12 -2.14 -11.81
N SER A 88 20.48 -3.27 -12.14
CA SER A 88 19.13 -3.27 -12.73
C SER A 88 18.07 -2.84 -11.71
N CYS A 89 18.18 -3.29 -10.46
CA CYS A 89 17.26 -2.92 -9.38
C CYS A 89 17.26 -1.41 -9.14
N ASN A 90 18.44 -0.80 -9.02
CA ASN A 90 18.58 0.65 -8.82
C ASN A 90 18.00 1.47 -9.98
N GLN A 91 18.18 1.03 -11.23
CA GLN A 91 17.62 1.70 -12.40
C GLN A 91 16.09 1.62 -12.41
N ARG A 92 15.52 0.46 -12.10
CA ARG A 92 14.06 0.28 -12.03
C ARG A 92 13.44 1.15 -10.94
N LEU A 93 14.09 1.24 -9.77
CA LEU A 93 13.68 2.13 -8.68
C LEU A 93 13.79 3.62 -9.06
N GLU A 94 14.88 4.01 -9.74
CA GLU A 94 15.04 5.38 -10.26
C GLU A 94 13.89 5.76 -11.21
N LEU A 95 13.52 4.86 -12.12
CA LEU A 95 12.40 5.08 -13.02
C LEU A 95 11.08 5.20 -12.26
N LEU A 96 10.81 4.32 -11.29
CA LEU A 96 9.61 4.40 -10.44
C LEU A 96 9.52 5.78 -9.77
N ASN A 97 10.60 6.22 -9.12
CA ASN A 97 10.65 7.53 -8.47
C ASN A 97 10.42 8.68 -9.46
N LYS A 98 11.04 8.64 -10.64
CA LYS A 98 10.85 9.67 -11.66
C LYS A 98 9.43 9.72 -12.21
N THR A 99 8.79 8.56 -12.38
CA THR A 99 7.41 8.49 -12.85
C THR A 99 6.47 9.10 -11.83
N PHE A 100 6.55 8.71 -10.55
CA PHE A 100 5.66 9.26 -9.51
C PHE A 100 5.90 10.74 -9.22
N ASN A 101 7.12 11.25 -9.45
CA ASN A 101 7.45 12.68 -9.37
C ASN A 101 7.09 13.47 -10.64
N TYR A 102 6.66 12.83 -11.73
CA TYR A 102 6.34 13.55 -12.97
C TYR A 102 5.19 14.55 -12.78
N SER A 103 4.25 14.23 -11.90
CA SER A 103 3.14 15.12 -11.54
C SER A 103 3.13 15.37 -10.03
N ASP A 104 3.47 16.60 -9.64
CA ASP A 104 3.66 16.97 -8.24
C ASP A 104 2.34 16.96 -7.43
N THR A 105 1.17 17.10 -8.05
CA THR A 105 -0.12 17.01 -7.34
C THR A 105 -1.27 16.79 -8.31
N LEU A 106 -1.59 15.53 -8.61
CA LEU A 106 -2.86 15.23 -9.28
C LEU A 106 -4.04 15.70 -8.43
N LYS A 107 -5.17 16.04 -9.06
CA LYS A 107 -6.41 16.34 -8.33
C LYS A 107 -7.00 15.07 -7.71
N PRO A 108 -7.83 15.15 -6.64
CA PRO A 108 -8.42 13.97 -6.01
C PRO A 108 -9.13 13.00 -6.97
N THR A 109 -9.85 13.50 -7.97
CA THR A 109 -10.51 12.68 -9.01
C THR A 109 -9.51 12.00 -9.95
N MET A 110 -8.36 12.62 -10.20
CA MET A 110 -7.28 12.05 -11.00
C MET A 110 -6.53 10.96 -10.23
N ILE A 111 -6.30 11.15 -8.92
CA ILE A 111 -5.76 10.07 -8.08
C ILE A 111 -6.73 8.89 -8.00
N HIS A 112 -8.04 9.15 -7.89
CA HIS A 112 -9.05 8.09 -7.95
C HIS A 112 -8.93 7.27 -9.23
N PHE A 113 -8.90 7.96 -10.38
CA PHE A 113 -8.69 7.32 -11.68
C PHE A 113 -7.38 6.52 -11.71
N ALA A 114 -6.27 7.13 -11.29
CA ALA A 114 -4.96 6.47 -11.24
C ALA A 114 -4.98 5.20 -10.38
N THR A 115 -5.60 5.27 -9.19
CA THR A 115 -5.70 4.14 -8.26
C THR A 115 -6.49 2.98 -8.88
N VAL A 116 -7.64 3.28 -9.49
CA VAL A 116 -8.49 2.25 -10.13
C VAL A 116 -7.78 1.61 -11.32
N GLU A 117 -7.18 2.42 -12.20
CA GLU A 117 -6.46 1.91 -13.37
C GLU A 117 -5.23 1.10 -12.97
N MET A 118 -4.49 1.53 -11.95
CA MET A 118 -3.37 0.76 -11.41
C MET A 118 -3.82 -0.58 -10.83
N MET A 119 -4.88 -0.60 -10.00
CA MET A 119 -5.43 -1.85 -9.48
C MET A 119 -5.82 -2.81 -10.62
N ASN A 120 -6.51 -2.31 -11.63
CA ASN A 120 -6.95 -3.11 -12.77
C ASN A 120 -5.77 -3.63 -13.60
N SER A 121 -4.77 -2.79 -13.85
CA SER A 121 -3.59 -3.14 -14.64
C SER A 121 -2.72 -4.18 -13.92
N LEU A 122 -2.44 -3.97 -12.64
CA LEU A 122 -1.58 -4.84 -11.85
C LEU A 122 -2.21 -6.21 -11.59
N ARG A 123 -3.54 -6.32 -11.52
CA ARG A 123 -4.25 -7.61 -11.50
C ARG A 123 -3.99 -8.46 -12.74
N LEU A 124 -3.60 -7.86 -13.87
CA LEU A 124 -3.27 -8.63 -15.08
C LEU A 124 -1.89 -9.28 -15.00
N ALA A 125 -1.04 -8.86 -14.05
CA ALA A 125 0.26 -9.48 -13.83
C ALA A 125 0.12 -10.91 -13.31
N ASN A 126 -0.97 -11.28 -12.65
CA ASN A 126 -1.22 -12.67 -12.25
C ASN A 126 -2.70 -12.95 -12.02
N THR A 127 -3.19 -14.11 -12.45
CA THR A 127 -4.60 -14.51 -12.27
C THR A 127 -4.94 -14.86 -10.82
N ASN A 128 -3.95 -15.16 -9.98
CA ASN A 128 -4.16 -15.36 -8.55
C ASN A 128 -4.18 -14.00 -7.82
N GLU A 129 -5.33 -13.66 -7.27
CA GLU A 129 -5.56 -12.39 -6.56
C GLU A 129 -4.63 -12.20 -5.35
N GLU A 130 -4.29 -13.28 -4.62
CA GLU A 130 -3.42 -13.17 -3.46
C GLU A 130 -1.98 -12.82 -3.85
N TYR A 131 -1.49 -13.32 -5.00
CA TYR A 131 -0.16 -12.95 -5.50
C TYR A 131 -0.12 -11.47 -5.87
N PHE A 132 -1.18 -10.99 -6.52
CA PHE A 132 -1.35 -9.58 -6.83
C PHE A 132 -1.28 -8.69 -5.57
N PHE A 133 -1.94 -9.09 -4.47
CA PHE A 133 -1.85 -8.34 -3.22
C PHE A 133 -0.44 -8.24 -2.68
N ILE A 134 0.35 -9.32 -2.73
CA ILE A 134 1.74 -9.30 -2.27
C ILE A 134 2.60 -8.38 -3.13
N TYR A 135 2.51 -8.49 -4.46
CA TYR A 135 3.23 -7.60 -5.38
C TYR A 135 2.93 -6.13 -5.10
N LEU A 136 1.66 -5.80 -4.89
CA LEU A 136 1.23 -4.45 -4.56
C LEU A 136 1.84 -3.97 -3.23
N LEU A 137 1.78 -4.82 -2.20
CA LEU A 137 2.32 -4.52 -0.87
C LEU A 137 3.84 -4.40 -0.82
N ASP A 138 4.54 -5.03 -1.75
CA ASP A 138 5.99 -4.92 -1.87
C ASP A 138 6.41 -3.65 -2.65
N ALA A 139 5.59 -3.18 -3.60
CA ALA A 139 5.83 -1.91 -4.29
C ALA A 139 5.43 -0.67 -3.47
N ILE A 140 4.37 -0.76 -2.65
CA ILE A 140 3.79 0.38 -1.94
C ILE A 140 4.81 1.19 -1.12
N PRO A 141 5.73 0.61 -0.33
CA PRO A 141 6.70 1.40 0.42
C PRO A 141 7.54 2.33 -0.47
N HIS A 142 7.91 1.87 -1.67
CA HIS A 142 8.68 2.67 -2.63
C HIS A 142 7.84 3.76 -3.28
N VAL A 143 6.59 3.46 -3.64
CA VAL A 143 5.66 4.43 -4.23
C VAL A 143 5.28 5.52 -3.22
N LEU A 144 5.09 5.13 -1.95
CA LEU A 144 4.68 6.02 -0.87
C LEU A 144 5.71 7.12 -0.60
N VAL A 145 7.00 6.80 -0.66
CA VAL A 145 8.09 7.76 -0.42
C VAL A 145 8.54 8.47 -1.70
N ALA A 146 8.04 8.07 -2.87
CA ALA A 146 8.46 8.64 -4.14
C ALA A 146 7.99 10.09 -4.32
N SER A 147 6.72 10.39 -4.01
CA SER A 147 6.12 11.72 -4.15
C SER A 147 4.81 11.84 -3.36
N ASP A 148 4.27 13.06 -3.21
CA ASP A 148 2.95 13.29 -2.62
C ASP A 148 1.82 12.60 -3.44
N THR A 149 1.92 12.64 -4.77
CA THR A 149 1.02 11.89 -5.66
C THR A 149 1.14 10.37 -5.41
N GLY A 150 2.36 9.84 -5.31
CA GLY A 150 2.62 8.43 -5.01
C GLY A 150 2.06 8.01 -3.65
N LYS A 151 2.20 8.85 -2.64
CA LYS A 151 1.57 8.67 -1.33
C LYS A 151 0.05 8.60 -1.40
N MET A 152 -0.60 9.53 -2.08
CA MET A 152 -2.07 9.52 -2.20
C MET A 152 -2.58 8.29 -2.96
N ILE A 153 -1.89 7.89 -4.03
CA ILE A 153 -2.16 6.65 -4.76
C ILE A 153 -1.98 5.43 -3.85
N SER A 154 -0.87 5.36 -3.10
CA SER A 154 -0.57 4.24 -2.19
C SER A 154 -1.63 4.08 -1.11
N LEU A 155 -2.08 5.17 -0.49
CA LEU A 155 -3.18 5.15 0.47
C LEU A 155 -4.50 4.66 -0.18
N GLY A 156 -4.78 5.09 -1.41
CA GLY A 156 -5.92 4.61 -2.20
C GLY A 156 -5.84 3.11 -2.49
N LEU A 157 -4.66 2.61 -2.88
CA LEU A 157 -4.40 1.20 -3.17
C LEU A 157 -4.55 0.32 -1.92
N LEU A 158 -3.99 0.75 -0.79
CA LEU A 158 -4.14 0.07 0.51
C LEU A 158 -5.61 -0.01 0.93
N ARG A 159 -6.35 1.09 0.82
CA ARG A 159 -7.79 1.11 1.13
C ARG A 159 -8.59 0.21 0.17
N ALA A 160 -8.26 0.20 -1.12
CA ALA A 160 -8.90 -0.67 -2.10
C ALA A 160 -8.64 -2.15 -1.80
N LEU A 161 -7.42 -2.51 -1.42
CA LEU A 161 -7.07 -3.87 -1.01
C LEU A 161 -7.89 -4.30 0.22
N ILE A 162 -7.94 -3.47 1.27
CA ILE A 162 -8.74 -3.78 2.48
C ILE A 162 -10.23 -3.94 2.12
N ALA A 163 -10.77 -3.06 1.27
CA ALA A 163 -12.16 -3.15 0.82
C ALA A 163 -12.47 -4.45 0.07
N VAL A 164 -11.55 -4.93 -0.77
CA VAL A 164 -11.70 -6.22 -1.45
C VAL A 164 -11.70 -7.36 -0.42
N LEU A 165 -10.81 -7.32 0.57
CA LEU A 165 -10.73 -8.34 1.61
C LEU A 165 -11.95 -8.36 2.54
N SER A 166 -12.53 -7.20 2.84
CA SER A 166 -13.73 -7.05 3.67
C SER A 166 -15.05 -7.20 2.90
N GLY A 167 -15.01 -7.29 1.58
CA GLY A 167 -16.22 -7.30 0.74
C GLY A 167 -16.97 -5.96 0.74
N SER A 168 -16.32 -4.87 1.16
CA SER A 168 -16.92 -3.55 1.25
C SER A 168 -16.83 -2.79 -0.08
N ARG A 169 -17.77 -1.89 -0.34
CA ARG A 169 -17.72 -0.97 -1.49
C ARG A 169 -17.18 0.38 -1.03
N ILE A 170 -16.20 0.91 -1.74
CA ILE A 170 -15.57 2.19 -1.41
C ILE A 170 -15.66 3.21 -2.54
N ILE A 171 -15.69 4.48 -2.18
CA ILE A 171 -15.60 5.60 -3.12
C ILE A 171 -14.21 6.24 -2.97
N LEU A 172 -13.32 5.89 -3.89
CA LEU A 172 -11.89 6.21 -3.80
C LEU A 172 -11.57 7.71 -4.00
N TYR A 173 -12.44 8.53 -4.62
CA TYR A 173 -12.20 9.98 -4.75
C TYR A 173 -12.49 10.79 -3.47
N ILE A 174 -13.13 10.17 -2.47
CA ILE A 174 -13.31 10.74 -1.14
C ILE A 174 -12.16 10.23 -0.27
N TYR A 175 -11.21 11.11 0.03
CA TYR A 175 -10.08 10.78 0.91
C TYR A 175 -10.53 10.82 2.37
N ARG A 176 -10.92 9.64 2.88
CA ARG A 176 -11.14 9.30 4.29
C ARG A 176 -10.41 8.00 4.62
N SER A 177 -9.15 7.93 4.17
CA SER A 177 -8.48 6.65 3.89
C SER A 177 -8.45 5.70 5.07
N LEU A 178 -8.13 6.19 6.27
CA LEU A 178 -8.09 5.33 7.44
C LEU A 178 -9.41 5.16 8.16
N TRP A 179 -10.22 6.23 8.30
CA TRP A 179 -11.52 6.13 8.96
C TRP A 179 -12.35 4.98 8.38
N GLU A 180 -12.48 4.94 7.06
CA GLU A 180 -13.21 3.85 6.40
C GLU A 180 -12.48 2.51 6.51
N ALA A 181 -11.14 2.47 6.43
CA ALA A 181 -10.40 1.22 6.58
C ALA A 181 -10.60 0.60 7.98
N TRP A 182 -10.67 1.44 9.03
CA TRP A 182 -11.00 0.99 10.38
C TRP A 182 -12.43 0.52 10.52
N GLU A 183 -13.39 1.07 9.78
CA GLU A 183 -14.77 0.56 9.76
C GLU A 183 -14.90 -0.75 8.96
N MET A 184 -14.02 -0.97 7.96
CA MET A 184 -14.02 -2.16 7.12
C MET A 184 -13.40 -3.38 7.79
N VAL A 185 -12.29 -3.22 8.54
CA VAL A 185 -11.57 -4.36 9.15
C VAL A 185 -12.47 -5.19 10.08
N PRO A 186 -13.25 -4.60 11.02
CA PRO A 186 -14.15 -5.37 11.89
C PRO A 186 -15.28 -6.10 11.16
N GLN A 187 -15.58 -5.75 9.90
CA GLN A 187 -16.57 -6.48 9.09
C GLN A 187 -16.04 -7.85 8.65
N ILE A 188 -14.72 -8.07 8.71
CA ILE A 188 -14.10 -9.36 8.40
C ILE A 188 -14.32 -10.30 9.58
N SER A 189 -15.02 -11.40 9.34
CA SER A 189 -15.19 -12.46 10.34
C SER A 189 -13.84 -13.09 10.68
N GLN A 190 -13.42 -13.01 11.95
CA GLN A 190 -12.20 -13.67 12.40
C GLN A 190 -12.26 -15.20 12.21
N ASN A 191 -13.46 -15.79 12.26
CA ASN A 191 -13.63 -17.21 11.96
C ASN A 191 -13.31 -17.50 10.49
N MET A 192 -13.70 -16.62 9.57
CA MET A 192 -13.35 -16.73 8.16
C MET A 192 -11.82 -16.67 7.97
N ILE A 193 -11.14 -15.73 8.65
CA ILE A 193 -9.67 -15.64 8.61
C ILE A 193 -9.03 -16.94 9.10
N LEU A 194 -9.52 -17.50 10.20
CA LEU A 194 -8.91 -18.66 10.83
C LEU A 194 -9.24 -19.98 10.14
N LEU A 195 -10.39 -20.10 9.48
CA LEU A 195 -10.86 -21.35 8.89
C LEU A 195 -10.69 -21.43 7.38
N GLU A 196 -10.80 -20.29 6.68
CA GLU A 196 -10.91 -20.29 5.21
C GLU A 196 -9.75 -19.56 4.52
N TRP A 197 -9.10 -18.60 5.20
CA TRP A 197 -8.06 -17.82 4.55
C TRP A 197 -6.70 -18.51 4.56
N SER A 198 -5.99 -18.35 3.44
CA SER A 198 -4.57 -18.68 3.37
C SER A 198 -3.73 -17.77 4.29
N LEU A 199 -2.53 -18.22 4.64
CA LEU A 199 -1.54 -17.40 5.33
C LEU A 199 -1.20 -16.12 4.55
N ARG A 200 -1.13 -16.21 3.22
CA ARG A 200 -0.83 -15.08 2.34
C ARG A 200 -1.93 -14.03 2.36
N ARG A 201 -3.20 -14.45 2.28
CA ARG A 201 -4.36 -13.54 2.36
C ARG A 201 -4.43 -12.84 3.71
N THR A 202 -4.18 -13.59 4.79
CA THR A 202 -4.09 -13.05 6.15
C THR A 202 -2.95 -12.02 6.27
N TYR A 203 -1.75 -12.36 5.78
CA TYR A 203 -0.63 -11.43 5.73
C TYR A 203 -0.94 -10.17 4.93
N ALA A 204 -1.62 -10.30 3.78
CA ALA A 204 -1.99 -9.15 2.95
C ALA A 204 -2.87 -8.17 3.72
N LEU A 205 -3.86 -8.65 4.49
CA LEU A 205 -4.67 -7.80 5.37
C LEU A 205 -3.80 -7.08 6.41
N LEU A 206 -2.98 -7.85 7.14
CA LEU A 206 -2.17 -7.32 8.25
C LEU A 206 -1.15 -6.30 7.75
N LYS A 207 -0.46 -6.59 6.64
CA LYS A 207 0.53 -5.67 6.06
C LYS A 207 -0.12 -4.45 5.43
N ALA A 208 -1.26 -4.58 4.75
CA ALA A 208 -1.97 -3.43 4.21
C ALA A 208 -2.41 -2.48 5.34
N PHE A 209 -2.98 -3.01 6.41
CA PHE A 209 -3.42 -2.23 7.55
C PHE A 209 -2.25 -1.56 8.27
N SER A 210 -1.17 -2.31 8.53
CA SER A 210 0.06 -1.79 9.14
C SER A 210 0.69 -0.66 8.31
N LEU A 211 0.80 -0.83 6.99
CA LEU A 211 1.32 0.22 6.11
C LEU A 211 0.42 1.46 6.13
N LEU A 212 -0.90 1.28 6.14
CA LEU A 212 -1.85 2.37 6.21
C LEU A 212 -1.71 3.15 7.53
N MET A 213 -1.60 2.44 8.66
CA MET A 213 -1.32 3.01 9.98
C MET A 213 -0.01 3.81 9.99
N ALA A 214 1.10 3.18 9.56
CA ALA A 214 2.42 3.80 9.54
C ALA A 214 2.45 5.04 8.63
N ALA A 215 1.86 4.93 7.43
CA ALA A 215 1.76 6.03 6.48
C ALA A 215 1.06 7.26 7.07
N VAL A 216 0.27 7.10 8.12
CA VAL A 216 -0.51 8.18 8.72
C VAL A 216 0.11 8.68 10.00
N ALA A 217 0.57 7.78 10.86
CA ALA A 217 1.29 8.13 12.09
C ALA A 217 2.55 8.96 11.79
N PHE A 218 3.32 8.60 10.76
CA PHE A 218 4.56 9.31 10.42
C PHE A 218 4.36 10.58 9.57
N ASN A 219 3.12 10.99 9.29
CA ASN A 219 2.82 12.08 8.36
C ASN A 219 2.38 13.39 9.03
N SER A 220 3.23 13.91 9.91
CA SER A 220 3.13 15.27 10.46
C SER A 220 3.24 16.38 9.38
N GLY A 221 3.63 16.03 8.15
CA GLY A 221 3.85 16.95 7.01
C GLY A 221 2.70 17.14 6.02
N ASN A 222 1.45 16.76 6.33
CA ASN A 222 0.32 16.80 5.37
C ASN A 222 -0.19 18.21 5.00
N ARG A 223 0.58 19.28 5.21
CA ARG A 223 0.10 20.65 4.99
C ARG A 223 -0.21 20.93 3.51
N GLU A 224 0.66 20.51 2.61
CA GLU A 224 0.53 20.70 1.16
C GLU A 224 -0.64 19.88 0.61
N LEU A 225 -0.77 18.63 1.05
CA LEU A 225 -1.93 17.79 0.75
C LEU A 225 -3.24 18.40 1.27
N LYS A 226 -3.25 18.93 2.50
CA LYS A 226 -4.42 19.66 3.04
C LYS A 226 -4.75 20.90 2.19
N GLN A 227 -3.75 21.64 1.72
CA GLN A 227 -3.97 22.79 0.83
C GLN A 227 -4.52 22.37 -0.55
N ALA A 228 -4.07 21.23 -1.08
CA ALA A 228 -4.57 20.64 -2.32
C ALA A 228 -5.97 19.99 -2.19
N GLY A 229 -6.59 20.05 -1.01
CA GLY A 229 -7.96 19.59 -0.76
C GLY A 229 -8.07 18.16 -0.20
N TYR A 230 -6.96 17.50 0.08
CA TYR A 230 -6.95 16.18 0.71
C TYR A 230 -7.29 16.26 2.21
N ARG A 231 -8.01 15.26 2.72
CA ARG A 231 -8.51 15.19 4.11
C ARG A 231 -8.38 13.76 4.64
N GLY A 232 -8.70 13.55 5.92
CA GLY A 232 -8.81 12.21 6.51
C GLY A 232 -7.46 11.54 6.81
N PHE A 233 -6.49 12.32 7.29
CA PHE A 233 -5.19 11.84 7.79
C PHE A 233 -5.13 11.76 9.32
N GLU A 234 -6.25 11.92 10.00
CA GLU A 234 -6.33 11.84 11.45
C GLU A 234 -6.58 10.40 11.87
N LEU A 235 -5.98 10.00 13.00
CA LEU A 235 -6.35 8.76 13.69
C LEU A 235 -7.72 8.94 14.37
N PRO A 236 -8.54 7.88 14.49
CA PRO A 236 -9.90 7.92 14.92
C PRO A 236 -9.89 7.78 16.42
N ASN A 237 -10.97 8.20 17.03
CA ASN A 237 -11.10 8.10 18.48
C ASN A 237 -11.40 6.65 18.96
N CYS A 238 -11.51 5.67 18.05
CA CYS A 238 -11.83 4.27 18.34
C CYS A 238 -10.61 3.33 18.35
N THR A 239 -9.40 3.84 18.66
CA THR A 239 -8.16 3.05 18.71
C THR A 239 -8.24 1.82 19.64
N THR A 240 -9.04 1.87 20.70
CA THR A 240 -9.23 0.74 21.63
C THR A 240 -9.97 -0.43 20.98
N GLU A 241 -11.08 -0.18 20.28
CA GLU A 241 -11.90 -1.24 19.66
C GLU A 241 -11.11 -2.00 18.59
N ILE A 242 -10.35 -1.26 17.76
CA ILE A 242 -9.51 -1.87 16.74
C ILE A 242 -8.33 -2.63 17.35
N SER A 243 -7.72 -2.10 18.43
CA SER A 243 -6.67 -2.81 19.16
C SER A 243 -7.19 -4.13 19.73
N ASP A 244 -8.39 -4.13 20.32
CA ASP A 244 -8.99 -5.34 20.88
C ASP A 244 -9.33 -6.37 19.79
N TRP A 245 -9.79 -5.91 18.62
CA TRP A 245 -10.02 -6.78 17.47
C TRP A 245 -8.74 -7.47 17.03
N PHE A 246 -7.63 -6.72 16.85
CA PHE A 246 -6.34 -7.30 16.47
C PHE A 246 -5.72 -8.18 17.55
N ARG A 247 -5.88 -7.83 18.84
CA ARG A 247 -5.43 -8.68 19.95
C ARG A 247 -6.14 -10.03 19.93
N THR A 248 -7.46 -10.02 19.76
CA THR A 248 -8.26 -11.24 19.67
C THR A 248 -7.85 -12.09 18.48
N LEU A 249 -7.67 -11.48 17.29
CA LEU A 249 -7.21 -12.21 16.11
C LEU A 249 -5.82 -12.81 16.33
N ARG A 250 -4.90 -12.03 16.92
CA ARG A 250 -3.52 -12.43 17.20
C ARG A 250 -3.46 -13.62 18.14
N ASP A 251 -4.23 -13.62 19.24
CA ASP A 251 -4.26 -14.72 20.21
C ASP A 251 -4.75 -16.02 19.56
N ARG A 252 -5.78 -15.92 18.71
CA ARG A 252 -6.33 -17.08 17.98
C ARG A 252 -5.39 -17.60 16.89
N LEU A 253 -4.64 -16.72 16.23
CA LEU A 253 -3.58 -17.12 15.30
C LEU A 253 -2.43 -17.82 16.04
N GLU A 254 -2.05 -17.35 17.22
CA GLU A 254 -1.02 -17.97 18.06
C GLU A 254 -1.43 -19.38 18.49
N GLU A 255 -2.65 -19.57 18.97
CA GLU A 255 -3.21 -20.88 19.31
C GLU A 255 -3.16 -21.83 18.10
N LYS A 256 -3.77 -21.43 16.97
CA LYS A 256 -3.82 -22.24 15.73
C LYS A 256 -2.42 -22.64 15.26
N HIS A 257 -1.49 -21.70 15.16
CA HIS A 257 -0.19 -21.96 14.56
C HIS A 257 0.81 -22.64 15.51
N THR A 258 0.57 -22.57 16.82
CA THR A 258 1.28 -23.39 17.82
C THR A 258 0.87 -24.85 17.69
N GLU A 259 -0.44 -25.13 17.62
CA GLU A 259 -0.96 -26.49 17.41
C GLU A 259 -0.46 -27.10 16.10
N LEU A 260 -0.49 -26.32 15.02
CA LEU A 260 0.01 -26.73 13.69
C LEU A 260 1.54 -26.76 13.57
N LYS A 261 2.29 -26.31 14.59
CA LYS A 261 3.76 -26.13 14.54
C LYS A 261 4.23 -25.32 13.33
N CYS A 262 3.44 -24.33 12.90
CA CYS A 262 3.70 -23.52 11.71
C CYS A 262 4.56 -22.30 12.05
N LYS A 263 5.86 -22.34 11.71
CA LYS A 263 6.80 -21.23 11.98
C LYS A 263 6.42 -19.94 11.28
N VAL A 264 5.95 -20.01 10.04
CA VAL A 264 5.56 -18.83 9.24
C VAL A 264 4.31 -18.17 9.83
N GLY A 265 3.33 -18.97 10.27
CA GLY A 265 2.16 -18.45 10.99
C GLY A 265 2.53 -17.76 12.31
N LEU A 266 3.50 -18.30 13.06
CA LEU A 266 4.02 -17.64 14.27
C LEU A 266 4.79 -16.33 13.97
N GLN A 267 5.36 -16.17 12.77
CA GLN A 267 5.93 -14.89 12.34
C GLN A 267 4.83 -13.84 12.11
N LEU A 268 3.64 -14.23 11.66
CA LEU A 268 2.51 -13.29 11.55
C LEU A 268 2.04 -12.78 12.91
N VAL A 269 2.00 -13.64 13.92
CA VAL A 269 1.68 -13.23 15.30
C VAL A 269 2.63 -12.12 15.76
N ARG A 270 3.95 -12.34 15.59
CA ARG A 270 4.97 -11.33 15.90
C ARG A 270 4.82 -10.07 15.06
N PHE A 271 4.42 -10.20 13.79
CA PHE A 271 4.16 -9.04 12.94
C PHE A 271 3.03 -8.17 13.52
N VAL A 272 1.93 -8.79 13.97
CA VAL A 272 0.80 -8.06 14.59
C VAL A 272 1.25 -7.34 15.86
N ASP A 273 2.00 -8.02 16.74
CA ASP A 273 2.51 -7.42 17.97
C ASP A 273 3.31 -6.14 17.71
N HIS A 274 4.30 -6.21 16.80
CA HIS A 274 5.26 -5.12 16.61
C HIS A 274 4.75 -4.01 15.69
N ASN A 275 3.95 -4.33 14.68
CA ASN A 275 3.62 -3.37 13.63
C ASN A 275 2.21 -2.78 13.77
N ILE A 276 1.32 -3.44 14.50
CA ILE A 276 -0.06 -3.00 14.68
C ILE A 276 -0.31 -2.63 16.14
N LEU A 277 -0.16 -3.58 17.07
CA LEU A 277 -0.52 -3.37 18.48
C LEU A 277 0.41 -2.38 19.19
N ALA A 278 1.72 -2.48 19.00
CA ALA A 278 2.67 -1.50 19.54
C ALA A 278 2.39 -0.09 19.02
N SER A 279 2.23 0.06 17.70
CA SER A 279 1.93 1.33 17.04
C SER A 279 0.65 1.99 17.57
N LEU A 280 -0.42 1.22 17.80
CA LEU A 280 -1.69 1.71 18.36
C LEU A 280 -1.55 2.17 19.82
N THR A 281 -0.64 1.54 20.58
CA THR A 281 -0.39 1.87 21.98
C THR A 281 0.47 3.13 22.12
N GLU A 282 1.51 3.27 21.29
CA GLU A 282 2.42 4.44 21.29
C GLU A 282 1.70 5.72 20.82
N THR A 283 0.91 5.64 19.73
CA THR A 283 0.14 6.80 19.23
C THR A 283 -1.00 7.22 20.15
N GLY A 284 -1.57 6.30 20.94
CA GLY A 284 -2.53 6.63 22.00
C GLY A 284 -1.91 7.42 23.17
N ASN A 285 -0.61 7.24 23.42
CA ASN A 285 0.11 7.96 24.48
C ASN A 285 0.60 9.34 24.03
N GLU A 286 0.94 9.54 22.75
CA GLU A 286 1.33 10.87 22.25
C GLU A 286 0.16 11.85 22.22
N SER A 287 -1.04 11.37 21.83
CA SER A 287 -2.27 12.17 21.77
C SER A 287 -2.83 12.61 23.13
N THR A 288 -2.34 12.04 24.24
CA THR A 288 -2.64 12.50 25.61
C THR A 288 -1.59 13.47 26.16
N SER A 289 -0.40 13.57 25.55
CA SER A 289 0.69 14.43 26.03
C SER A 289 0.61 15.88 25.53
N GLU A 290 -0.06 16.15 24.42
CA GLU A 290 -0.25 17.52 23.91
C GLU A 290 -1.30 18.33 24.69
N ALA A 291 -2.07 17.70 25.60
CA ALA A 291 -3.11 18.35 26.38
C ALA A 291 -2.63 18.98 27.71
N GLY A 292 -1.32 19.01 27.99
CA GLY A 292 -0.84 19.49 29.29
C GLY A 292 0.61 19.94 29.27
N ASN A 293 0.87 21.11 28.71
CA ASN A 293 2.00 21.98 29.11
C ASN A 293 1.86 23.38 28.49
N GLU A 294 0.73 24.05 28.70
CA GLU A 294 0.76 25.51 28.74
C GLU A 294 1.17 25.93 30.16
N ALA A 295 2.48 26.11 30.32
CA ALA A 295 3.04 26.80 31.47
C ALA A 295 2.39 28.19 31.54
N THR A 296 1.65 28.43 32.63
CA THR A 296 1.26 29.76 33.09
C THR A 296 2.54 30.54 33.37
N SER A 297 3.04 31.22 32.33
CA SER A 297 4.11 32.20 32.47
C SER A 297 3.46 33.51 32.89
N GLU A 298 3.78 33.91 34.12
CA GLU A 298 3.48 35.22 34.68
C GLU A 298 3.92 36.33 33.70
N ALA A 299 2.96 37.14 33.27
CA ALA A 299 3.23 38.45 32.71
C ALA A 299 2.73 39.49 33.72
N GLY A 300 3.62 39.89 34.62
CA GLY A 300 3.51 41.20 35.24
C GLY A 300 3.54 42.24 34.12
N ASN A 301 2.54 43.13 34.12
CA ASN A 301 2.65 44.39 33.43
C ASN A 301 2.05 45.48 34.32
N ASP A 302 2.97 46.29 34.83
CA ASP A 302 2.72 47.65 35.28
C ASP A 302 1.86 48.41 34.26
N THR A 303 0.78 49.02 34.73
CA THR A 303 0.34 50.33 34.22
C THR A 303 -0.17 51.18 35.37
N ALA A 304 0.31 52.43 35.36
CA ALA A 304 0.12 53.47 36.35
C ALA A 304 -1.34 53.88 36.58
N GLY A 305 -1.63 54.29 37.83
CA GLY A 305 -2.88 54.91 38.28
C GLY A 305 -2.92 55.02 39.80
#